data_AF-D1BK51-F1
#
_entry.id   AF-D1BK51-F1
#
_cell.length_a   1.000
_cell.length_b   1.000
_cell.length_c   1.000
_cell.angle_alpha   90.00
_cell.angle_beta   90.00
_cell.angle_gamma   90.00
#
_symmetry.space_group_name_H-M   'P 1'
#
loop_
_entity.id
_entity.type
_entity.pdbx_description
1 polymer ?
#
loop_
_entity_poly.entity_id
_entity_poly.type
_entity_poly.pdbx_seq_one_letter_code
_entity_poly.pdbx_strand_id
1 'polypeptide(L)'
;MKITLPVDEALALAAAKQPLPPFIRSLRCEGSTIVLEVDLRLVPDGGTALRLAAAAVGTVTATAVLTGYAGGVATFEVTAQARSLPAHKLLNHLTGPVNSALARQGLPEGIVEIRKGDGDPVVAVRVQEAVATKVSGVTLTDLAVHDGAVHATASIGSIGTVTLLG
;
A
#
# COMPACT_ATOMS: atom_id res chain seq x y z
N MET A 1 6.92 -14.42 -16.14
CA MET A 1 7.80 -14.54 -14.96
C MET A 1 6.94 -14.63 -13.71
N LYS A 2 7.26 -15.52 -12.77
CA LYS A 2 6.59 -15.62 -11.47
C LYS A 2 7.61 -15.28 -10.37
N ILE A 3 7.20 -14.44 -9.44
CA ILE A 3 8.00 -14.04 -8.27
C ILE A 3 7.17 -14.41 -7.04
N THR A 4 7.81 -15.04 -6.08
CA THR A 4 7.23 -15.33 -4.77
C THR A 4 8.25 -14.91 -3.73
N LEU A 5 7.81 -14.07 -2.79
CA LEU A 5 8.69 -13.53 -1.76
C LEU A 5 7.91 -13.43 -0.44
N PRO A 6 8.45 -13.94 0.68
CA PRO A 6 7.90 -13.67 2.01
C PRO A 6 7.69 -12.16 2.23
N VAL A 7 6.62 -11.78 2.92
CA VAL A 7 6.27 -10.35 3.10
C VAL A 7 7.35 -9.60 3.89
N ASP A 8 7.99 -10.27 4.85
CA ASP A 8 9.11 -9.72 5.62
C ASP A 8 10.36 -9.50 4.75
N GLU A 9 10.69 -10.44 3.86
CA GLU A 9 11.77 -10.26 2.87
C GLU A 9 11.45 -9.14 1.88
N ALA A 10 10.21 -9.08 1.37
CA ALA A 10 9.75 -8.00 0.50
C ALA A 10 9.86 -6.64 1.17
N LEU A 11 9.45 -6.57 2.45
CA LEU A 11 9.54 -5.36 3.26
C LEU A 11 10.99 -4.97 3.52
N ALA A 12 11.86 -5.92 3.86
CA ALA A 12 13.28 -5.68 4.08
C ALA A 12 13.96 -5.14 2.81
N LEU A 13 13.65 -5.72 1.64
CA LEU A 13 14.16 -5.27 0.35
C LEU A 13 13.69 -3.86 0.00
N ALA A 14 12.41 -3.56 0.24
CA ALA A 14 11.85 -2.22 0.04
C ALA A 14 12.50 -1.21 0.99
N ALA A 15 12.59 -1.53 2.28
CA ALA A 15 13.18 -0.69 3.32
C ALA A 15 14.67 -0.40 3.09
N ALA A 16 15.41 -1.34 2.47
CA ALA A 16 16.80 -1.14 2.09
C ALA A 16 16.98 -0.06 1.00
N LYS A 17 15.95 0.20 0.18
CA LYS A 17 15.96 1.28 -0.81
C LYS A 17 15.39 2.56 -0.24
N GLN A 18 14.29 2.48 0.49
CA GLN A 18 13.64 3.64 1.08
C GLN A 18 12.83 3.22 2.31
N PRO A 19 12.98 3.92 3.45
CA PRO A 19 12.22 3.58 4.64
C PRO A 19 10.72 3.74 4.41
N LEU A 20 9.93 2.96 5.15
CA LEU A 20 8.49 3.15 5.22
C LEU A 20 8.16 4.59 5.69
N PRO A 21 7.00 5.12 5.32
CA PRO A 21 6.52 6.38 5.88
C PRO A 21 6.53 6.33 7.42
N PRO A 22 6.96 7.41 8.11
CA PRO A 22 7.26 7.38 9.54
C PRO A 22 6.04 7.12 10.44
N PHE A 23 4.83 7.30 9.91
CA PHE A 23 3.59 6.94 10.61
C PHE A 23 3.30 5.44 10.60
N ILE A 24 3.98 4.64 9.76
CA ILE A 24 3.90 3.17 9.82
C ILE A 24 4.96 2.68 10.81
N ARG A 25 4.51 2.21 11.97
CA ARG A 25 5.37 1.71 13.06
C ARG A 25 5.82 0.27 12.83
N SER A 26 4.91 -0.56 12.35
CA SER A 26 5.18 -1.96 12.04
C SER A 26 4.26 -2.43 10.92
N LEU A 27 4.77 -3.40 10.17
CA LEU A 27 4.05 -4.12 9.12
C LEU A 27 4.48 -5.58 9.21
N ARG A 28 3.50 -6.48 9.27
CA ARG A 28 3.71 -7.92 9.26
C ARG A 28 2.59 -8.61 8.48
N CYS A 29 2.77 -9.90 8.19
CA CYS A 29 1.74 -10.71 7.55
C CYS A 29 1.43 -11.94 8.42
N GLU A 30 0.14 -12.21 8.59
CA GLU A 30 -0.40 -13.37 9.28
C GLU A 30 -1.31 -14.13 8.29
N GLY A 31 -0.76 -15.18 7.67
CA GLY A 31 -1.44 -15.91 6.60
C GLY A 31 -1.63 -15.04 5.35
N SER A 32 -2.87 -14.62 5.08
CA SER A 32 -3.21 -13.69 3.98
C SER A 32 -3.50 -12.27 4.46
N THR A 33 -3.42 -12.02 5.77
CA THR A 33 -3.78 -10.73 6.37
C THR A 33 -2.51 -9.92 6.63
N ILE A 34 -2.44 -8.73 6.07
CA ILE A 34 -1.39 -7.76 6.38
C ILE A 34 -1.83 -6.98 7.62
N VAL A 35 -1.01 -6.99 8.66
CA VAL A 35 -1.26 -6.23 9.89
C VAL A 35 -0.29 -5.07 9.97
N LEU A 36 -0.84 -3.87 10.16
CA LEU A 36 -0.10 -2.62 10.24
C LEU A 36 -0.37 -1.92 11.58
N GLU A 37 0.65 -1.31 12.16
CA GLU A 37 0.48 -0.34 13.24
C GLU A 37 0.79 1.06 12.71
N VAL A 38 -0.17 1.95 12.90
CA VAL A 38 -0.12 3.31 12.36
C VAL A 38 -0.19 4.32 13.52
N ASP A 39 0.85 5.13 13.67
CA ASP A 39 0.87 6.25 14.62
C ASP A 39 0.24 7.49 13.96
N LEU A 40 -1.01 7.77 14.32
CA LEU A 40 -1.80 8.86 13.74
C LEU A 40 -1.17 10.23 14.01
N ARG A 41 -0.36 10.37 15.06
CA ARG A 41 0.29 11.64 15.43
C ARG A 41 1.40 12.03 14.45
N LEU A 42 1.91 11.05 13.69
CA LEU A 42 2.96 11.24 12.69
C LEU A 42 2.39 11.36 11.26
N VAL A 43 1.07 11.25 11.10
CA VAL A 43 0.44 11.38 9.80
C VAL A 43 0.51 12.86 9.37
N PRO A 44 1.15 13.16 8.23
CA PRO A 44 1.30 14.53 7.75
C PRO A 44 -0.06 15.11 7.33
N ASP A 45 -0.18 16.43 7.34
CA ASP A 45 -1.28 17.16 6.68
C ASP A 45 -2.69 16.71 7.11
N GLY A 46 -2.80 16.15 8.32
CA GLY A 46 -4.06 15.71 8.89
C GLY A 46 -4.99 16.89 9.18
N GLY A 47 -6.22 16.81 8.66
CA GLY A 47 -7.30 17.72 9.02
C GLY A 47 -7.67 17.61 10.51
N THR A 48 -8.48 18.55 11.01
CA THR A 48 -8.84 18.65 12.43
C THR A 48 -9.36 17.33 13.02
N ALA A 49 -10.20 16.61 12.28
CA ALA A 49 -10.73 15.31 12.72
C ALA A 49 -9.61 14.28 12.96
N LEU A 50 -8.62 14.22 12.06
CA LEU A 50 -7.48 13.30 12.21
C LEU A 50 -6.59 13.72 13.38
N ARG A 51 -6.38 15.03 13.61
CA ARG A 51 -5.61 15.52 14.76
C ARG A 51 -6.27 15.19 16.10
N LEU A 52 -7.60 15.34 16.18
CA LEU A 52 -8.36 14.96 17.38
C LEU A 52 -8.30 13.45 17.63
N ALA A 53 -8.45 12.64 16.58
CA ALA A 53 -8.29 11.21 16.67
C ALA A 53 -6.88 10.79 17.10
N ALA A 54 -5.85 11.46 16.56
CA ALA A 54 -4.46 11.23 16.94
C ALA A 54 -4.21 11.56 18.42
N ALA A 55 -4.79 12.63 18.94
CA ALA A 55 -4.70 12.98 20.35
C ALA A 55 -5.41 11.97 21.28
N ALA A 56 -6.54 11.42 20.83
CA ALA A 56 -7.34 10.48 21.62
C ALA A 56 -6.81 9.04 21.59
N VAL A 57 -6.36 8.57 20.43
CA VAL A 57 -6.04 7.16 20.18
C VAL A 57 -4.53 6.92 20.07
N GLY A 58 -3.77 7.88 19.53
CA GLY A 58 -2.34 7.74 19.26
C GLY A 58 -2.09 6.74 18.13
N THR A 59 -2.00 5.45 18.47
CA THR A 59 -1.69 4.36 17.54
C THR A 59 -2.92 3.51 17.24
N VAL A 60 -3.09 3.15 15.97
CA VAL A 60 -4.17 2.31 15.47
C VAL A 60 -3.58 1.06 14.84
N THR A 61 -4.20 -0.09 15.08
CA THR A 61 -3.91 -1.32 14.34
C THR A 61 -4.87 -1.41 13.16
N ALA A 62 -4.35 -1.64 11.97
CA ALA A 62 -5.12 -1.90 10.76
C ALA A 62 -4.78 -3.28 10.21
N THR A 63 -5.79 -3.98 9.70
CA THR A 63 -5.65 -5.25 8.99
C THR A 63 -6.13 -5.06 7.57
N ALA A 64 -5.36 -5.53 6.60
CA ALA A 64 -5.70 -5.45 5.18
C ALA A 64 -5.63 -6.85 4.56
N VAL A 65 -6.68 -7.24 3.85
CA VAL A 65 -6.73 -8.48 3.07
C VAL A 65 -6.82 -8.11 1.61
N LEU A 66 -5.90 -8.64 0.79
CA LEU A 66 -5.95 -8.45 -0.66
C LEU A 66 -7.12 -9.27 -1.21
N THR A 67 -8.15 -8.59 -1.71
CA THR A 67 -9.37 -9.22 -2.24
C THR A 67 -9.35 -9.38 -3.76
N GLY A 68 -8.45 -8.68 -4.46
CA GLY A 68 -8.24 -8.90 -5.88
C GLY A 68 -7.20 -8.00 -6.51
N TYR A 69 -6.77 -8.39 -7.70
CA TYR A 69 -5.90 -7.60 -8.57
C TYR A 69 -6.46 -7.61 -9.99
N ALA A 70 -6.78 -6.43 -10.52
CA ALA A 70 -7.32 -6.29 -11.86
C ALA A 70 -6.92 -4.95 -12.48
N GLY A 71 -6.57 -4.96 -13.77
CA GLY A 71 -6.25 -3.74 -14.52
C GLY A 71 -5.11 -2.91 -13.91
N GLY A 72 -4.15 -3.55 -13.23
CA GLY A 72 -3.06 -2.84 -12.56
C GLY A 72 -3.36 -2.36 -11.15
N VAL A 73 -4.56 -2.64 -10.62
CA VAL A 73 -5.04 -2.16 -9.32
C VAL A 73 -5.21 -3.33 -8.36
N ALA A 74 -4.50 -3.27 -7.24
CA ALA A 74 -4.70 -4.16 -6.10
C ALA A 74 -5.78 -3.59 -5.18
N THR A 75 -6.74 -4.41 -4.79
CA THR A 75 -7.88 -4.02 -3.95
C THR A 75 -7.78 -4.72 -2.61
N PHE A 76 -7.81 -3.95 -1.54
CA PHE A 76 -7.73 -4.45 -0.18
C PHE A 76 -9.00 -4.10 0.58
N GLU A 77 -9.56 -5.08 1.29
CA GLU A 77 -10.51 -4.80 2.36
C GLU A 77 -9.73 -4.47 3.61
N VAL A 78 -10.05 -3.33 4.24
CA VAL A 78 -9.28 -2.83 5.38
C VAL A 78 -10.19 -2.63 6.57
N THR A 79 -9.89 -3.36 7.64
CA THR A 79 -10.47 -3.12 8.95
C THR A 79 -9.44 -2.37 9.79
N ALA A 80 -9.88 -1.39 10.56
CA ALA A 80 -9.02 -0.75 11.54
C ALA A 80 -9.66 -0.87 12.94
N GLN A 81 -8.81 -0.99 13.94
CA GLN A 81 -9.21 -1.10 15.34
C GLN A 81 -8.59 0.04 16.11
N ALA A 82 -9.44 0.97 16.54
CA ALA A 82 -9.05 2.20 17.20
C ALA A 82 -9.83 2.36 18.51
N ARG A 83 -9.54 1.57 19.54
CA ARG A 83 -10.25 1.59 20.85
C ARG A 83 -11.76 1.86 20.71
N SER A 84 -12.20 3.08 21.04
CA SER A 84 -13.60 3.54 21.02
C SER A 84 -14.01 4.33 19.77
N LEU A 85 -13.11 4.53 18.80
CA LEU A 85 -13.39 5.23 17.56
C LEU A 85 -13.80 4.24 16.45
N PRO A 86 -14.85 4.56 15.67
CA PRO A 86 -15.16 3.83 14.46
C PRO A 86 -14.02 4.04 13.44
N ALA A 87 -13.14 3.05 13.30
CA ALA A 87 -11.88 3.25 12.59
C ALA A 87 -12.08 3.45 11.08
N HIS A 88 -13.20 2.99 10.51
CA HIS A 88 -13.60 3.32 9.13
C HIS A 88 -13.74 4.83 8.90
N LYS A 89 -14.12 5.61 9.93
CA LYS A 89 -14.15 7.08 9.84
C LYS A 89 -12.77 7.70 9.77
N LEU A 90 -11.77 7.07 10.38
CA LEU A 90 -10.38 7.54 10.34
C LEU A 90 -9.75 7.32 8.97
N LEU A 91 -10.01 6.15 8.38
CA LEU A 91 -9.50 5.80 7.06
C LEU A 91 -9.92 6.82 5.99
N ASN A 92 -11.12 7.41 6.11
CA ASN A 92 -11.59 8.48 5.22
C ASN A 92 -10.74 9.74 5.19
N HIS A 93 -9.91 9.97 6.21
CA HIS A 93 -9.02 11.13 6.30
C HIS A 93 -7.59 10.83 5.89
N LEU A 94 -7.27 9.58 5.54
CA LEU A 94 -5.90 9.14 5.27
C LEU A 94 -5.51 9.16 3.78
N THR A 95 -6.47 9.24 2.84
CA THR A 95 -6.17 9.23 1.40
C THR A 95 -5.16 10.32 1.01
N GLY A 96 -5.42 11.57 1.41
CA GLY A 96 -4.53 12.70 1.13
C GLY A 96 -3.14 12.50 1.76
N PRO A 97 -3.04 12.36 3.09
CA PRO A 97 -1.76 12.13 3.77
C PRO A 97 -0.93 10.96 3.24
N VAL A 98 -1.57 9.84 2.91
CA VAL A 98 -0.90 8.67 2.33
C VAL A 98 -0.34 9.00 0.96
N ASN A 99 -1.13 9.58 0.05
CA ASN A 99 -0.62 9.96 -1.27
C ASN A 99 0.47 11.02 -1.18
N SER A 100 0.36 12.00 -0.29
CA SER A 100 1.43 12.99 -0.07
C SER A 100 2.73 12.34 0.44
N ALA A 101 2.63 11.33 1.30
CA ALA A 101 3.79 10.58 1.75
C ALA A 101 4.43 9.75 0.63
N LEU A 102 3.62 9.07 -0.18
CA LEU A 102 4.08 8.27 -1.33
C LEU A 102 4.68 9.16 -2.44
N ALA A 103 4.08 10.34 -2.69
CA ALA A 103 4.60 11.31 -3.65
C ALA A 103 6.00 11.79 -3.25
N ARG A 104 6.25 12.03 -1.95
CA ARG A 104 7.60 12.33 -1.44
C ARG A 104 8.61 11.18 -1.61
N GLN A 105 8.13 9.97 -1.85
CA GLN A 105 8.94 8.79 -2.20
C GLN A 105 9.09 8.62 -3.73
N GLY A 106 8.67 9.61 -4.50
CA GLY A 106 8.77 9.61 -5.96
C GLY A 106 7.82 8.62 -6.62
N LEU A 107 6.63 8.42 -6.03
CA LEU A 107 5.51 7.75 -6.65
C LEU A 107 4.52 8.80 -7.22
N PRO A 108 3.72 8.46 -8.23
CA PRO A 108 2.69 9.35 -8.75
C PRO A 108 1.65 9.72 -7.68
N GLU A 109 0.98 10.86 -7.88
CA GLU A 109 -0.17 11.21 -7.06
C GLU A 109 -1.35 10.27 -7.34
N GLY A 110 -2.17 9.99 -6.34
CA GLY A 110 -3.39 9.18 -6.51
C GLY A 110 -3.15 7.67 -6.67
N ILE A 111 -1.95 7.18 -6.35
CA ILE A 111 -1.65 5.74 -6.32
C ILE A 111 -2.53 5.00 -5.33
N VAL A 112 -2.92 5.64 -4.23
CA VAL A 112 -3.81 5.04 -3.22
C VAL A 112 -5.16 5.75 -3.22
N GLU A 113 -6.22 4.99 -3.32
CA GLU A 113 -7.60 5.47 -3.23
C GLU A 113 -8.32 4.70 -2.12
N ILE A 114 -8.86 5.42 -1.13
CA ILE A 114 -9.73 4.82 -0.10
C ILE A 114 -11.17 5.04 -0.53
N ARG A 115 -11.82 3.96 -0.95
CA ARG A 115 -13.20 3.94 -1.43
C ARG A 115 -14.15 3.73 -0.27
N LYS A 116 -15.21 4.54 -0.26
CA LYS A 116 -16.25 4.53 0.76
C LYS A 116 -17.36 3.58 0.34
N GLY A 117 -17.91 2.83 1.29
CA GLY A 117 -19.13 2.05 1.14
C GLY A 117 -19.86 1.96 2.48
N ASP A 118 -20.98 1.24 2.49
CA ASP A 118 -21.76 1.01 3.72
C ASP A 118 -21.10 -0.01 4.68
N GLY A 119 -20.05 -0.70 4.22
CA GLY A 119 -19.26 -1.68 4.98
C GLY A 119 -17.83 -1.22 5.29
N ASP A 120 -16.93 -2.18 5.49
CA ASP A 120 -15.52 -1.89 5.71
C ASP A 120 -14.91 -1.17 4.49
N PRO A 121 -14.02 -0.19 4.71
CA PRO A 121 -13.44 0.60 3.63
C PRO A 121 -12.56 -0.27 2.74
N VAL A 122 -12.63 0.02 1.44
CA VAL A 122 -11.83 -0.66 0.43
C VAL A 122 -10.71 0.26 -0.02
N VAL A 123 -9.47 -0.22 0.03
CA VAL A 123 -8.29 0.50 -0.44
C VAL A 123 -7.88 -0.04 -1.80
N ALA A 124 -7.92 0.80 -2.82
CA ALA A 124 -7.41 0.50 -4.14
C ALA A 124 -6.01 1.10 -4.31
N VAL A 125 -5.05 0.29 -4.75
CA VAL A 125 -3.66 0.68 -4.96
C VAL A 125 -3.30 0.44 -6.41
N ARG A 126 -2.88 1.48 -7.13
CA ARG A 126 -2.46 1.41 -8.54
C ARG A 126 -1.03 0.85 -8.66
N VAL A 127 -0.89 -0.44 -8.36
CA VAL A 127 0.41 -1.13 -8.29
C VAL A 127 1.16 -1.08 -9.62
N GLN A 128 0.50 -1.31 -10.75
CA GLN A 128 1.17 -1.27 -12.06
C GLN A 128 1.75 0.11 -12.37
N GLU A 129 1.05 1.18 -11.99
CA GLU A 129 1.50 2.55 -12.19
C GLU A 129 2.71 2.88 -11.30
N ALA A 130 2.70 2.41 -10.04
CA ALA A 130 3.86 2.49 -9.15
C ALA A 130 5.08 1.73 -9.73
N VAL A 131 4.87 0.53 -10.28
CA VAL A 131 5.93 -0.25 -10.93
C VAL A 131 6.48 0.47 -12.16
N ALA A 132 5.61 0.98 -13.03
CA ALA A 132 6.00 1.69 -14.25
C ALA A 132 6.84 2.95 -13.98
N THR A 133 6.71 3.53 -12.79
CA THR A 133 7.54 4.66 -12.33
C THR A 133 8.99 4.26 -12.07
N LYS A 134 9.25 3.00 -11.75
CA LYS A 134 10.58 2.50 -11.37
C LYS A 134 11.20 1.60 -12.44
N VAL A 135 10.39 0.86 -13.20
CA VAL A 135 10.84 -0.11 -14.20
C VAL A 135 9.94 -0.09 -15.42
N SER A 136 10.52 0.04 -16.61
CA SER A 136 9.81 -0.05 -17.89
C SER A 136 9.80 -1.48 -18.43
N GLY A 137 8.84 -1.79 -19.31
CA GLY A 137 8.74 -3.09 -19.96
C GLY A 137 8.29 -4.24 -19.05
N VAL A 138 7.83 -3.96 -17.82
CA VAL A 138 7.26 -4.96 -16.92
C VAL A 138 5.78 -4.67 -16.70
N THR A 139 4.95 -5.68 -16.96
CA THR A 139 3.51 -5.64 -16.69
C THR A 139 3.14 -6.73 -15.72
N LEU A 140 2.65 -6.36 -14.53
CA LEU A 140 2.06 -7.28 -13.57
C LEU A 140 0.72 -7.77 -14.08
N THR A 141 0.62 -9.08 -14.28
CA THR A 141 -0.59 -9.77 -14.73
C THR A 141 -1.39 -10.36 -13.59
N ASP A 142 -0.74 -10.62 -12.45
CA ASP A 142 -1.38 -11.18 -11.27
C ASP A 142 -0.65 -10.77 -9.98
N LEU A 143 -1.39 -10.63 -8.89
CA LEU A 143 -0.88 -10.32 -7.56
C LEU A 143 -1.77 -10.98 -6.50
N ALA A 144 -1.17 -11.73 -5.59
CA ALA A 144 -1.85 -12.36 -4.47
C ALA A 144 -1.00 -12.28 -3.18
N VAL A 145 -1.65 -12.36 -2.03
CA VAL A 145 -1.01 -12.50 -0.72
C VAL A 145 -1.66 -13.67 0.00
N HIS A 146 -0.89 -14.71 0.25
CA HIS A 146 -1.30 -15.86 1.04
C HIS A 146 -0.05 -16.55 1.61
N ASP A 147 -0.24 -17.38 2.63
CA ASP A 147 0.84 -18.14 3.28
C ASP A 147 2.04 -17.28 3.72
N GLY A 148 1.79 -16.02 4.10
CA GLY A 148 2.81 -15.06 4.53
C GLY A 148 3.68 -14.51 3.39
N ALA A 149 3.34 -14.76 2.13
CA ALA A 149 4.12 -14.38 0.96
C ALA A 149 3.32 -13.55 -0.05
N VAL A 150 4.04 -12.68 -0.77
CA VAL A 150 3.53 -11.99 -1.95
C VAL A 150 3.83 -12.85 -3.17
N HIS A 151 2.79 -13.15 -3.94
CA HIS A 151 2.89 -13.86 -5.21
C HIS A 151 2.57 -12.87 -6.33
N ALA A 152 3.54 -12.65 -7.23
CA ALA A 152 3.37 -11.75 -8.36
C ALA A 152 3.68 -12.49 -9.66
N THR A 153 2.80 -12.35 -10.65
CA THR A 153 3.09 -12.77 -12.02
C THR A 153 3.27 -11.54 -12.88
N ALA A 154 4.34 -11.51 -13.66
CA ALA A 154 4.64 -10.43 -14.58
C ALA A 154 4.99 -10.94 -15.98
N SER A 155 4.54 -10.22 -17.00
CA SER A 155 5.07 -10.32 -18.36
C SER A 155 6.15 -9.26 -18.57
N ILE A 156 7.22 -9.64 -19.26
CA ILE A 156 8.26 -8.72 -19.69
C ILE A 156 7.99 -8.43 -21.17
N GLY A 157 7.75 -7.16 -21.50
CA GLY A 157 7.67 -6.71 -22.88
C GLY A 157 9.02 -6.91 -23.57
N SER A 158 9.00 -7.23 -24.86
CA SER A 158 10.20 -7.37 -25.67
C SER A 158 11.08 -6.13 -25.48
N ILE A 159 12.32 -6.32 -25.00
CA ILE A 159 13.31 -5.26 -24.95
C ILE A 159 13.53 -4.83 -26.41
N GLY A 160 13.13 -3.61 -26.76
CA GLY A 160 13.31 -3.08 -28.11
C GLY A 160 14.78 -3.21 -28.49
N THR A 161 15.04 -3.75 -29.68
CA THR A 161 16.37 -3.88 -30.27
C THR A 161 17.11 -2.55 -30.15
N VAL A 162 18.23 -2.52 -29.42
CA VAL A 162 19.14 -1.39 -29.45
C VAL A 162 19.80 -1.40 -30.82
N THR A 163 19.30 -0.59 -31.74
CA THR A 163 20.01 -0.31 -32.99
C THR A 163 21.24 0.53 -32.65
N LEU A 164 22.40 -0.11 -32.59
CA LEU A 164 23.68 0.59 -32.65
C LEU A 164 23.78 1.21 -34.05
N LEU A 165 23.55 2.52 -34.14
CA LEU A 165 23.95 3.28 -35.31
C LEU A 165 25.49 3.25 -35.36
N GLY A 166 26.01 2.58 -36.39
CA GLY A 166 27.44 2.57 -36.72
C GLY A 166 27.90 3.85 -37.40
#